data_AF-A0A963ETD5-F1
#
_entry.id   AF-A0A963ETD5-F1
#
_cell.length_a   1.000
_cell.length_b   1.000
_cell.length_c   1.000
_cell.angle_alpha   90.00
_cell.angle_beta   90.00
_cell.angle_gamma   90.00
#
_symmetry.space_group_name_H-M   'P 1'
#
loop_
_entity.id
_entity.type
_entity.pdbx_description
1 polymer ?
#
loop_
_entity_poly.entity_id
_entity_poly.type
_entity_poly.pdbx_seq_one_letter_code
_entity_poly.pdbx_strand_id
1 'polypeptide(L)'
;MPINVPNALTILRILLIPVLVIVFYLPFKNHLVVAAGIFAFAAVTDWFDGYLARRLGQMTAFGAFLDPVADKLMVAIALVLLVERHDTLLFTLAACVIIG
;
A
#
# COMPACT_ATOMS: atom_id res chain seq x y z
N MET A 1 15.30 15.99 -10.51
CA MET A 1 14.40 14.82 -10.53
C MET A 1 13.72 14.77 -11.89
N PRO A 2 14.04 13.86 -12.81
CA PRO A 2 13.09 13.58 -13.87
C PRO A 2 11.93 12.82 -13.22
N ILE A 3 10.76 13.47 -13.12
CA ILE A 3 9.54 12.82 -12.68
C ILE A 3 9.12 11.88 -13.82
N ASN A 4 9.44 10.60 -13.66
CA ASN A 4 8.98 9.56 -14.56
C ASN A 4 7.68 8.98 -13.99
N VAL A 5 6.79 8.51 -14.87
CA VAL A 5 5.48 7.97 -14.48
C VAL A 5 5.57 6.88 -13.41
N PRO A 6 6.54 5.94 -13.44
CA PRO A 6 6.67 4.92 -12.39
C PRO A 6 6.99 5.51 -11.01
N ASN A 7 7.94 6.44 -10.92
CA ASN A 7 8.30 7.07 -9.65
C ASN A 7 7.14 7.89 -9.06
N ALA A 8 6.30 8.50 -9.90
CA ALA A 8 5.11 9.21 -9.44
C ALA A 8 4.09 8.26 -8.82
N LEU A 9 3.94 7.04 -9.35
CA LEU A 9 3.07 6.00 -8.82
C LEU A 9 3.58 5.42 -7.50
N THR A 10 4.90 5.18 -7.36
CA THR A 10 5.48 4.79 -6.07
C THR A 10 5.26 5.86 -4.99
N ILE A 11 5.44 7.15 -5.32
CA ILE A 11 5.18 8.26 -4.39
C ILE A 11 3.69 8.35 -4.02
N LEU A 12 2.80 8.19 -5.01
CA LEU A 12 1.35 8.13 -4.77
C LEU A 12 1.02 7.03 -3.76
N ARG A 13 1.63 5.86 -3.89
CA ARG A 13 1.41 4.73 -2.97
C ARG A 13 1.82 5.05 -1.54
N ILE A 14 2.98 5.68 -1.37
CA ILE A 14 3.44 6.13 -0.04
C ILE A 14 2.45 7.15 0.56
N LEU A 15 1.88 8.04 -0.26
CA LEU A 15 0.83 8.98 0.19
C LEU A 15 -0.51 8.29 0.48
N LEU A 16 -0.82 7.18 -0.18
CA LEU A 16 -2.03 6.40 0.09
C LEU A 16 -2.00 5.71 1.44
N ILE A 17 -0.82 5.41 2.00
CA ILE A 17 -0.68 4.79 3.33
C ILE A 17 -1.34 5.63 4.44
N PRO A 18 -0.98 6.91 4.67
CA PRO A 18 -1.64 7.72 5.69
C PRO A 18 -3.11 7.98 5.35
N VAL A 19 -3.47 8.07 4.06
CA VAL A 19 -4.89 8.21 3.65
C VAL A 19 -5.70 6.97 4.05
N LEU A 20 -5.15 5.77 3.86
CA LEU A 20 -5.76 4.51 4.29
C LEU A 20 -6.00 4.51 5.80
N VAL A 21 -5.00 4.90 6.60
CA VAL A 21 -5.12 4.99 8.06
C VAL A 21 -6.21 5.98 8.46
N ILE A 22 -6.21 7.18 7.88
CA ILE A 22 -7.21 8.22 8.18
C ILE A 22 -8.61 7.70 7.85
N VAL A 23 -8.81 7.15 6.66
CA VAL A 23 -10.10 6.63 6.21
C VAL A 23 -10.56 5.46 7.06
N PHE A 24 -9.65 4.61 7.52
CA PHE A 24 -9.98 3.47 8.38
C PHE A 24 -10.61 3.92 9.70
N TYR A 25 -10.10 4.98 10.34
CA TYR A 25 -10.62 5.49 11.62
C TYR A 25 -11.73 6.54 11.50
N LEU A 26 -11.93 7.13 10.31
CA LEU A 26 -12.93 8.19 10.14
C LEU A 26 -14.35 7.63 10.33
N PRO A 27 -15.20 8.24 11.19
CA PRO A 27 -16.50 7.67 11.56
C PRO A 27 -17.60 8.02 10.54
N PHE A 28 -17.48 7.52 9.30
CA PHE A 28 -18.49 7.70 8.27
C PHE A 28 -19.01 6.35 7.74
N LYS A 29 -20.20 6.36 7.11
CA LYS A 29 -20.78 5.12 6.59
C LYS A 29 -19.85 4.46 5.55
N ASN A 30 -19.66 3.16 5.67
CA ASN A 30 -18.82 2.35 4.77
C ASN A 30 -17.32 2.68 4.77
N HIS A 31 -16.81 3.35 5.81
CA HIS A 31 -15.38 3.70 5.91
C HIS A 31 -14.42 2.52 5.68
N LEU A 32 -14.76 1.32 6.19
CA LEU A 32 -13.98 0.10 5.95
C LEU A 32 -13.97 -0.36 4.49
N VAL A 33 -15.10 -0.22 3.79
CA VAL A 33 -15.21 -0.56 2.37
C VAL A 33 -14.38 0.41 1.53
N VAL A 34 -14.38 1.69 1.90
CA VAL A 34 -13.54 2.69 1.25
C VAL A 34 -12.06 2.42 1.54
N ALA A 35 -11.69 2.09 2.78
CA ALA A 35 -10.32 1.70 3.14
C ALA A 35 -9.85 0.47 2.34
N ALA A 36 -10.70 -0.55 2.20
CA ALA A 36 -10.43 -1.72 1.35
C ALA A 36 -10.28 -1.32 -0.12
N GLY A 37 -11.10 -0.40 -0.62
CA GLY A 37 -10.98 0.16 -1.97
C GLY A 37 -9.65 0.91 -2.19
N ILE A 38 -9.18 1.67 -1.20
CA ILE A 38 -7.88 2.36 -1.25
C ILE A 38 -6.74 1.35 -1.29
N PHE A 39 -6.80 0.32 -0.45
CA PHE A 39 -5.82 -0.76 -0.45
C PHE A 39 -5.76 -1.49 -1.81
N ALA A 40 -6.92 -1.86 -2.36
CA ALA A 40 -7.02 -2.50 -3.67
C ALA A 40 -6.50 -1.59 -4.78
N PHE A 41 -6.82 -0.30 -4.75
CA PHE A 41 -6.32 0.68 -5.71
C PHE A 41 -4.79 0.79 -5.64
N ALA A 42 -4.22 0.84 -4.43
CA ALA A 42 -2.78 0.89 -4.21
C ALA A 42 -2.08 -0.36 -4.80
N ALA A 43 -2.63 -1.55 -4.56
CA ALA A 43 -2.10 -2.81 -5.11
C ALA A 43 -2.17 -2.84 -6.66
N VAL A 44 -3.24 -2.31 -7.25
CA VAL A 44 -3.34 -2.21 -8.72
C VAL A 44 -2.32 -1.21 -9.28
N THR A 45 -2.10 -0.08 -8.59
CA THR A 45 -1.12 0.92 -9.05
C THR A 45 0.32 0.40 -9.02
N ASP A 46 0.68 -0.47 -8.06
CA ASP A 46 1.98 -1.16 -8.02
C ASP A 46 2.17 -2.08 -9.23
N TRP A 47 1.17 -2.90 -9.53
CA TRP A 47 1.27 -3.75 -10.70
C TRP A 47 1.42 -2.93 -12.00
N PHE A 48 0.73 -1.79 -12.06
CA PHE A 48 0.76 -0.89 -13.21
C PHE A 48 2.09 -0.14 -13.37
N ASP A 49 2.72 0.32 -12.29
CA ASP A 49 4.01 1.02 -12.38
C ASP A 49 5.15 0.10 -12.83
N GLY A 50 5.19 -1.14 -12.34
CA GLY A 50 6.13 -2.17 -12.79
C GLY A 50 5.89 -2.62 -14.23
N TYR A 51 4.63 -2.60 -14.70
CA TYR A 51 4.32 -2.80 -16.11
C TYR A 51 4.85 -1.65 -16.98
N LEU A 52 4.59 -0.41 -16.56
CA LEU A 52 4.94 0.78 -17.33
C LEU A 52 6.45 1.03 -17.34
N ALA A 53 7.14 0.77 -16.24
CA ALA A 53 8.60 0.85 -16.14
C ALA A 53 9.29 -0.11 -17.12
N ARG A 54 8.77 -1.33 -17.27
CA ARG A 54 9.27 -2.32 -18.24
C ARG A 54 9.00 -1.92 -19.69
N ARG A 55 7.81 -1.38 -19.97
CA ARG A 55 7.41 -0.93 -21.32
C ARG A 55 8.16 0.31 -21.79
N LEU A 56 8.41 1.27 -20.88
CA LEU A 56 9.05 2.55 -21.22
C LEU A 56 10.58 2.54 -21.05
N GLY A 57 11.15 1.47 -20.50
CA GLY A 57 12.59 1.41 -20.20
C GLY A 57 13.03 2.44 -19.14
N GLN A 58 12.11 2.96 -18.35
CA GLN A 58 12.32 4.03 -17.38
C GLN A 58 12.54 3.49 -15.95
N MET A 59 13.29 2.40 -15.81
CA MET A 59 13.66 1.90 -14.48
C MET A 59 14.70 2.82 -13.85
N THR A 60 14.49 3.20 -12.59
CA THR A 60 15.45 3.98 -11.81
C THR A 60 15.87 3.18 -10.59
N ALA A 61 17.15 3.26 -10.20
CA ALA A 61 17.67 2.56 -9.02
C ALA A 61 16.95 2.96 -7.72
N PHE A 62 16.51 4.22 -7.65
CA PHE A 62 15.76 4.74 -6.51
C PHE A 62 14.33 4.19 -6.44
N GLY A 63 13.59 4.16 -7.56
CA GLY A 63 12.26 3.55 -7.62
C GLY A 63 12.30 2.06 -7.28
N ALA A 64 13.27 1.33 -7.83
CA ALA A 64 13.47 -0.08 -7.53
C ALA A 64 13.78 -0.36 -6.05
N PHE A 65 14.38 0.59 -5.34
CA PHE A 65 14.60 0.49 -3.90
C PHE A 65 13.34 0.83 -3.09
N LEU A 66 12.58 1.85 -3.50
CA LEU A 66 11.37 2.27 -2.78
C LEU A 66 10.20 1.32 -2.96
N ASP A 67 10.05 0.65 -4.10
CA ASP A 67 8.92 -0.25 -4.35
C ASP A 67 8.76 -1.34 -3.28
N PRO A 68 9.80 -2.15 -2.95
CA PRO A 68 9.70 -3.15 -1.89
C PRO A 68 9.41 -2.57 -0.50
N VAL A 69 9.86 -1.33 -0.24
CA VAL A 69 9.64 -0.64 1.03
C VAL A 69 8.18 -0.19 1.14
N ALA A 70 7.67 0.46 0.09
CA ALA A 70 6.29 0.94 0.04
C ALA A 70 5.29 -0.22 0.09
N ASP A 71 5.58 -1.33 -0.60
CA ASP A 71 4.77 -2.54 -0.59
C ASP A 71 4.67 -3.16 0.81
N LYS A 72 5.82 -3.44 1.45
CA LYS A 72 5.85 -3.99 2.82
C LYS A 72 5.15 -3.09 3.83
N LEU A 73 5.35 -1.77 3.74
CA LEU A 73 4.70 -0.82 4.64
C LEU A 73 3.18 -0.81 4.48
N MET A 74 2.68 -0.81 3.23
CA MET A 74 1.24 -0.83 2.96
C MET A 74 0.57 -2.08 3.55
N VAL A 75 1.15 -3.26 3.30
CA VAL A 75 0.62 -4.54 3.80
C VAL A 75 0.71 -4.62 5.32
N ALA A 76 1.85 -4.24 5.91
CA ALA A 76 2.03 -4.27 7.35
C ALA A 76 1.02 -3.35 8.07
N ILE A 77 0.83 -2.13 7.59
CA ILE A 77 -0.10 -1.17 8.20
C ILE A 77 -1.55 -1.67 8.07
N ALA A 78 -1.95 -2.19 6.92
CA ALA A 78 -3.28 -2.75 6.75
C ALA A 78 -3.56 -3.92 7.72
N LEU A 79 -2.58 -4.80 7.91
CA LEU A 79 -2.69 -5.92 8.85
C LEU A 79 -2.73 -5.45 10.31
N VAL A 80 -1.91 -4.48 10.70
CA VAL A 80 -1.94 -3.90 12.05
C VAL A 80 -3.31 -3.30 12.36
N LEU A 81 -3.90 -2.56 11.43
CA LEU A 81 -5.26 -2.00 11.58
C LEU A 81 -6.32 -3.10 11.73
N LEU A 82 -6.20 -4.19 10.98
CA LEU A 82 -7.11 -5.33 11.08
C LEU A 82 -6.98 -6.07 12.41
N VAL A 83 -5.75 -6.25 12.90
CA VAL A 83 -5.45 -6.86 14.21
C VAL A 83 -6.07 -6.04 15.33
N GLU A 84 -5.85 -4.73 15.35
CA GLU A 84 -6.45 -3.85 16.36
C GLU A 84 -7.99 -3.92 16.34
N ARG A 85 -8.59 -3.89 15.14
CA ARG A 85 -10.05 -3.86 15.02
C ARG A 85 -10.73 -5.19 15.39
N HIS A 86 -10.12 -6.32 15.05
CA HIS A 86 -10.74 -7.64 15.28
C HIS A 86 -10.29 -8.30 16.58
N ASP A 87 -9.18 -7.87 17.19
CA ASP A 87 -8.62 -8.33 18.46
C ASP A 87 -8.74 -9.86 18.68
N THR A 88 -8.34 -10.63 17.67
CA THR A 88 -8.45 -12.08 17.68
C THR A 88 -7.10 -12.72 17.38
N LEU A 89 -6.81 -13.82 18.08
CA LEU A 89 -5.59 -14.61 17.92
C LEU A 89 -5.30 -14.97 16.45
N LEU A 90 -6.33 -15.29 15.68
CA LEU A 90 -6.18 -15.65 14.28
C LEU A 90 -5.64 -14.49 13.43
N PHE A 91 -6.15 -13.28 13.63
CA PHE A 91 -5.65 -12.10 12.93
C PHE A 91 -4.22 -11.75 13.35
N THR A 92 -3.90 -11.84 14.64
CA THR A 92 -2.54 -11.60 15.14
C THR A 92 -1.53 -12.57 14.56
N LEU A 93 -1.85 -13.88 14.53
CA LEU A 93 -0.99 -14.90 13.94
C LEU A 93 -0.82 -14.67 12.43
N ALA A 94 -1.90 -14.37 11.71
CA ALA A 94 -1.84 -14.07 10.28
C ALA A 94 -0.94 -12.85 10.01
N ALA A 95 -1.07 -11.78 10.80
CA ALA A 95 -0.23 -10.59 10.66
C ALA A 95 1.25 -10.90 10.91
N CYS A 96 1.57 -11.65 11.97
CA CYS A 96 2.95 -12.03 12.28
C CYS A 96 3.59 -12.87 11.17
N VAL A 97 2.85 -13.78 10.55
CA VAL A 97 3.36 -14.65 9.46
C VAL A 97 3.54 -13.89 8.14
N ILE A 98 2.70 -12.90 7.84
CA ILE A 98 2.81 -12.13 6.59
C ILE A 98 3.88 -11.05 6.71
N ILE A 99 4.05 -10.44 7.88
CA ILE A 99 5.03 -9.36 8.11
C ILE A 99 6.44 -9.92 8.36
N GLY A 100 6.55 -11.00 9.15
CA GLY A 100 7.82 -11.63 9.54
C GLY A 100 8.43 -12.47 8.44
#